data_AF-A0A7J3XU01-F1
#
_entry.id   AF-A0A7J3XU01-F1
#
_cell.length_a   1.000
_cell.length_b   1.000
_cell.length_c   1.000
_cell.angle_alpha   90.00
_cell.angle_beta   90.00
_cell.angle_gamma   90.00
#
_symmetry.space_group_name_H-M   'P 1'
#
loop_
_entity.id
_entity.type
_entity.pdbx_description
1 polymer ?
#
loop_
_entity_poly.entity_id
_entity_poly.type
_entity_poly.pdbx_seq_one_letter_code
_entity_poly.pdbx_strand_id
1 'polypeptide(L)'
;MDEGALKVLFTKSLRVVVALLLMRTVYDLTLTLNLAANLPGALAALTLLALSLALLAEALGGLDLTKLTRLLAAAAVALFMFSVALSSPGSPRYGSDAMVFSRYAVDLLLSGENPYAHSMKPALTLYPIDYTWVTQTLEGGLVASYSYPALSFLIYAPAVALGATDLGFVMLGFFVLTAVLLVLETPREYRLLPVLILLLDLSIPALSYAGTHDSVWLLFLLLSMKFFNPSSARGLGLSAVMLGLSMAVKQTPWLVLPFIALWLLKEAGWRRAAGYVALASASFLAPNIPFILWSPLDWAEGVLTPLAQPLIPVGVGLVSLVYGGYVYLPRFFFAAATAAAAVAMLALYWLNLDRLKLLAWVAPPFILFFAWRSLYSYFVFFIPVAYYAVLLRVKGRV
;
A
#
# COMPACT_ATOMS: atom_id res chain seq x y z
N MET A 1 -4.54 33.31 -20.17
CA MET A 1 -3.27 33.21 -19.43
C MET A 1 -2.27 32.52 -20.33
N ASP A 2 -1.08 33.07 -20.49
CA ASP A 2 0.00 32.35 -21.18
C ASP A 2 0.45 31.13 -20.34
N GLU A 3 1.16 30.21 -20.99
CA GLU A 3 1.63 28.96 -20.38
C GLU A 3 2.56 29.20 -19.18
N GLY A 4 3.31 30.30 -19.19
CA GLY A 4 4.18 30.70 -18.09
C GLY A 4 3.39 31.13 -16.86
N ALA A 5 2.37 31.96 -17.03
CA ALA A 5 1.47 32.40 -15.97
C ALA A 5 0.74 31.21 -15.34
N LEU A 6 0.30 30.24 -16.16
CA LEU A 6 -0.33 29.01 -15.67
C LEU A 6 0.62 28.16 -14.83
N LYS A 7 1.87 28.03 -15.26
CA LYS A 7 2.91 27.29 -14.53
C LYS A 7 3.25 27.96 -13.18
N VAL A 8 3.34 29.29 -13.16
CA VAL A 8 3.58 30.06 -11.93
C VAL A 8 2.41 29.92 -10.97
N LEU A 9 1.16 30.08 -11.45
CA LEU A 9 -0.04 29.90 -10.65
C LEU A 9 -0.07 28.49 -10.04
N PHE A 10 0.11 27.45 -10.86
CA PHE A 10 0.10 26.07 -10.39
C PHE A 10 1.15 25.81 -9.30
N THR A 11 2.39 26.28 -9.50
CA THR A 11 3.47 26.08 -8.53
C THR A 11 3.17 26.78 -7.20
N LYS A 12 2.63 28.00 -7.25
CA LYS A 12 2.22 28.75 -6.05
C LYS A 12 1.04 28.09 -5.34
N SER A 13 -0.01 27.71 -6.08
CA SER A 13 -1.17 26.98 -5.55
C SER A 13 -0.75 25.66 -4.91
N LEU A 14 0.19 24.93 -5.53
CA LEU A 14 0.72 23.69 -4.98
C LEU A 14 1.37 23.92 -3.62
N ARG A 15 2.23 24.94 -3.47
CA ARG A 15 2.84 25.29 -2.18
C ARG A 15 1.79 25.63 -1.11
N VAL A 16 0.74 26.36 -1.47
CA VAL A 16 -0.37 26.69 -0.55
C VAL A 16 -1.10 25.43 -0.10
N VAL A 17 -1.40 24.51 -1.01
CA VAL A 17 -2.03 23.23 -0.68
C VAL A 17 -1.13 22.39 0.23
N VAL A 18 0.18 22.29 -0.06
CA VAL A 18 1.15 21.63 0.83
C VAL A 18 1.14 22.26 2.22
N ALA A 19 1.18 23.58 2.31
CA ALA A 19 1.16 24.27 3.60
C ALA A 19 -0.10 23.96 4.41
N LEU A 20 -1.28 24.02 3.79
CA LEU A 20 -2.55 23.69 4.44
C LEU A 20 -2.57 22.24 4.94
N LEU A 21 -2.00 21.32 4.18
CA LEU A 21 -1.92 19.92 4.57
C LEU A 21 -0.95 19.69 5.70
N LEU A 22 0.21 20.34 5.69
CA LEU A 22 1.14 20.31 6.81
C LEU A 22 0.47 20.86 8.08
N MET A 23 -0.34 21.92 8.00
CA MET A 23 -1.09 22.43 9.17
C MET A 23 -2.12 21.40 9.67
N ARG A 24 -2.83 20.73 8.77
CA ARG A 24 -3.74 19.64 9.15
C ARG A 24 -2.98 18.49 9.82
N THR A 25 -1.83 18.09 9.28
CA THR A 25 -0.97 17.07 9.88
C THR A 25 -0.50 17.48 11.27
N VAL A 26 -0.13 18.75 11.47
CA VAL A 26 0.22 19.29 12.78
C VAL A 26 -0.94 19.13 13.76
N TYR A 27 -2.15 19.51 13.36
CA TYR A 27 -3.34 19.36 14.19
C TYR A 27 -3.60 17.89 14.57
N ASP A 28 -3.56 16.98 13.60
CA ASP A 28 -3.77 15.56 13.83
C ASP A 28 -2.67 14.95 14.72
N LEU A 29 -1.40 15.34 14.54
CA LEU A 29 -0.29 14.93 15.41
C LEU A 29 -0.49 15.41 16.86
N THR A 30 -0.99 16.64 17.05
CA THR A 30 -1.29 17.17 18.38
C THR A 30 -2.43 16.42 19.06
N LEU A 31 -3.43 15.95 18.31
CA LEU A 31 -4.52 15.14 18.86
C LEU A 31 -4.12 13.70 19.15
N THR A 32 -3.26 13.11 18.32
CA THR A 32 -2.94 11.68 18.36
C THR A 32 -1.73 11.34 19.21
N LEU A 33 -0.75 12.23 19.28
CA LEU A 33 0.43 12.04 20.12
C LEU A 33 0.23 12.77 21.45
N ASN A 34 0.56 12.10 22.55
CA ASN A 34 0.71 12.77 23.84
C ASN A 34 1.97 13.65 23.81
N LEU A 35 1.87 14.83 23.20
CA LEU A 35 3.01 15.74 22.97
C LEU A 35 3.68 16.18 24.28
N ALA A 36 2.96 16.18 25.40
CA ALA A 36 3.53 16.46 26.72
C ALA A 36 4.55 15.39 27.17
N ALA A 37 4.33 14.12 26.78
CA ALA A 37 5.23 13.01 27.05
C ALA A 37 6.15 12.65 25.86
N ASN A 38 6.00 13.33 24.71
CA ASN A 38 6.67 13.01 23.46
C ASN A 38 7.29 14.27 22.82
N LEU A 39 8.37 14.76 23.44
CA LEU A 39 9.06 15.98 23.01
C LEU A 39 9.49 15.95 21.53
N PRO A 40 10.05 14.86 20.97
CA PRO A 40 10.35 14.84 19.53
C PRO A 40 9.11 14.96 18.64
N GLY A 41 7.98 14.41 19.08
CA GLY A 41 6.70 14.58 18.38
C GLY A 41 6.24 16.03 18.40
N ALA A 42 6.42 16.71 19.53
CA ALA A 42 6.10 18.13 19.65
C ALA A 42 7.00 18.99 18.75
N LEU A 43 8.31 18.70 18.73
CA LEU A 43 9.26 19.37 17.85
C LEU A 43 8.98 19.07 16.36
N ALA A 44 8.56 17.86 16.02
CA ALA A 44 8.14 17.51 14.66
C ALA A 44 6.93 18.36 14.24
N ALA A 45 5.91 18.46 15.09
CA ALA A 45 4.73 19.29 14.84
C ALA A 45 5.10 20.77 14.66
N LEU A 46 5.94 21.34 15.52
CA LEU A 46 6.42 22.72 15.38
C LEU A 46 7.22 22.94 14.09
N THR A 47 8.07 21.97 13.71
CA THR A 47 8.87 22.05 12.49
C THR A 47 7.99 21.96 11.24
N LEU A 48 6.96 21.12 11.25
CA LEU A 48 5.96 21.05 10.17
C LEU A 48 5.15 22.34 10.06
N LEU A 49 4.82 22.98 11.18
CA LEU A 49 4.15 24.29 11.19
C LEU A 49 5.08 25.37 10.61
N ALA A 50 6.35 25.41 11.01
CA ALA A 50 7.33 26.33 10.44
C ALA A 50 7.53 26.11 8.93
N LEU A 51 7.58 24.85 8.49
CA LEU A 51 7.65 24.49 7.08
C LEU A 51 6.41 24.98 6.32
N SER A 52 5.22 24.79 6.89
CA SER A 52 3.97 25.28 6.30
C SER A 52 3.98 26.80 6.11
N LEU A 53 4.37 27.55 7.13
CA LEU A 53 4.47 29.01 7.07
C LEU A 53 5.53 29.47 6.05
N ALA A 54 6.67 28.78 5.98
CA ALA A 54 7.71 29.07 4.97
C ALA A 54 7.20 28.86 3.55
N LEU A 55 6.43 27.79 3.29
CA LEU A 55 5.84 27.53 1.98
C LEU A 55 4.79 28.58 1.59
N LEU A 56 3.99 29.08 2.55
CA LEU A 56 3.06 30.20 2.33
C LEU A 56 3.82 31.49 1.99
N ALA A 57 4.88 31.80 2.73
CA ALA A 57 5.72 32.97 2.46
C ALA A 57 6.36 32.89 1.06
N GLU A 58 6.83 31.71 0.65
CA GLU A 58 7.39 31.46 -0.70
C GLU A 58 6.33 31.62 -1.79
N ALA A 59 5.10 31.14 -1.56
CA ALA A 59 4.00 31.24 -2.52
C ALA A 59 3.51 32.69 -2.72
N LEU A 60 3.37 33.44 -1.63
CA LEU A 60 2.81 34.79 -1.63
C LEU A 60 3.86 35.86 -1.94
N GLY A 61 5.03 35.78 -1.30
CA GLY A 61 6.06 36.83 -1.32
C GLY A 61 7.05 36.75 -2.47
N GLY A 62 7.08 35.66 -3.23
CA GLY A 62 8.07 35.47 -4.32
C GLY A 62 9.51 35.29 -3.83
N LEU A 63 9.70 35.02 -2.54
CA LEU A 63 11.00 34.69 -1.95
C LEU A 63 11.48 33.31 -2.42
N ASP A 64 12.78 33.08 -2.50
CA ASP A 64 13.36 31.73 -2.66
C ASP A 64 13.77 31.18 -1.28
N LEU A 65 12.88 30.39 -0.68
CA LEU A 65 13.11 29.73 0.61
C LEU A 65 13.47 28.25 0.44
N THR A 66 13.84 27.80 -0.76
CA THR A 66 14.02 26.38 -1.09
C THR A 66 14.99 25.64 -0.17
N LYS A 67 16.10 26.29 0.23
CA LYS A 67 17.07 25.68 1.16
C LYS A 67 16.47 25.48 2.55
N LEU A 68 15.75 26.48 3.06
CA LEU A 68 15.09 26.45 4.36
C LEU A 68 13.98 25.40 4.38
N THR A 69 13.10 25.39 3.38
CA THR A 69 12.00 24.42 3.30
C THR A 69 12.51 22.98 3.21
N ARG A 70 13.61 22.73 2.50
CA ARG A 70 14.27 21.40 2.49
C ARG A 70 14.84 21.00 3.85
N LEU A 71 15.50 21.93 4.55
CA LEU A 71 16.06 21.68 5.87
C LEU A 71 14.97 21.41 6.90
N LEU A 72 13.90 22.23 6.92
CA LEU A 72 12.75 22.03 7.78
C LEU A 72 12.03 20.71 7.48
N ALA A 73 11.87 20.34 6.20
CA ALA A 73 11.28 19.05 5.84
C ALA A 73 12.14 17.86 6.33
N ALA A 74 13.46 17.91 6.14
CA ALA A 74 14.37 16.88 6.62
C ALA A 74 14.35 16.76 8.16
N ALA A 75 14.36 17.90 8.85
CA ALA A 75 14.27 17.96 10.31
C ALA A 75 12.92 17.41 10.81
N ALA A 76 11.80 17.79 10.20
CA ALA A 76 10.47 17.29 10.55
C ALA A 76 10.38 15.77 10.41
N VAL A 77 10.89 15.21 9.30
CA VAL A 77 10.94 13.75 9.11
C VAL A 77 11.81 13.10 10.17
N ALA A 78 13.02 13.59 10.42
CA ALA A 78 13.92 13.02 11.42
C ALA A 78 13.31 13.04 12.84
N LEU A 79 12.70 14.17 13.23
CA LEU A 79 12.02 14.33 14.53
C LEU A 79 10.80 13.42 14.65
N PHE A 80 10.01 13.28 13.58
CA PHE A 80 8.88 12.36 13.57
C PHE A 80 9.34 10.90 13.71
N MET A 81 10.37 10.49 12.97
CA MET A 81 10.96 9.14 13.10
C MET A 81 11.50 8.90 14.52
N PHE A 82 12.17 9.89 15.10
CA PHE A 82 12.68 9.81 16.47
C PHE A 82 11.54 9.76 17.51
N SER A 83 10.45 10.50 17.29
CA SER A 83 9.24 10.46 18.08
C SER A 83 8.59 9.09 18.10
N VAL A 84 8.48 8.46 16.92
CA VAL A 84 7.97 7.10 16.77
C VAL A 84 8.85 6.13 17.55
N ALA A 85 10.17 6.22 17.39
CA ALA A 85 11.14 5.36 18.08
C ALA A 85 11.12 5.53 19.62
N LEU A 86 11.08 6.76 20.14
CA LEU A 86 11.04 7.01 21.59
C LEU A 86 9.70 6.65 22.24
N SER A 87 8.62 6.73 21.48
CA SER A 87 7.31 6.26 21.94
C SER A 87 7.17 4.73 21.82
N SER A 88 8.24 4.01 21.45
CA SER A 88 8.28 2.57 21.18
C SER A 88 9.02 1.67 22.20
N PRO A 89 9.46 2.05 23.43
CA PRO A 89 10.47 1.24 24.13
C PRO A 89 9.92 -0.06 24.74
N GLY A 90 8.62 -0.37 24.62
CA GLY A 90 8.04 -1.55 25.27
C GLY A 90 6.78 -2.16 24.63
N SER A 91 6.30 -1.68 23.48
CA SER A 91 5.14 -2.28 22.81
C SER A 91 5.39 -2.34 21.31
N PRO A 92 5.51 -3.53 20.68
CA PRO A 92 5.39 -3.59 19.24
C PRO A 92 4.02 -3.03 18.83
N ARG A 93 4.02 -2.01 17.97
CA ARG A 93 2.79 -1.33 17.55
C ARG A 93 2.11 -2.13 16.46
N TYR A 94 1.55 -3.28 16.84
CA TYR A 94 0.72 -4.06 15.95
C TYR A 94 -0.69 -3.47 15.94
N GLY A 95 -0.96 -2.61 14.96
CA GLY A 95 -2.26 -1.98 14.75
C GLY A 95 -3.25 -2.85 13.96
N SER A 96 -2.93 -4.13 13.73
CA SER A 96 -3.82 -5.11 13.13
C SER A 96 -3.37 -6.53 13.44
N ASP A 97 -4.32 -7.46 13.42
CA ASP A 97 -4.06 -8.90 13.48
C ASP A 97 -3.09 -9.37 12.39
N ALA A 98 -3.11 -8.77 11.19
CA ALA A 98 -2.18 -9.07 10.10
C ALA A 98 -0.71 -8.94 10.52
N MET A 99 -0.38 -7.93 11.33
CA MET A 99 0.99 -7.71 11.79
C MET A 99 1.39 -8.66 12.91
N VAL A 100 0.48 -8.89 13.86
CA VAL A 100 0.69 -9.85 14.95
C VAL A 100 0.87 -11.26 14.40
N PHE A 101 0.03 -11.65 13.44
CA PHE A 101 0.10 -12.95 12.78
C PHE A 101 1.36 -13.08 11.95
N SER A 102 1.84 -12.01 11.32
CA SER A 102 3.11 -12.04 10.59
C SER A 102 4.31 -12.15 11.50
N ARG A 103 4.27 -11.52 12.68
CA ARG A 103 5.30 -11.73 13.71
C ARG A 103 5.33 -13.18 14.15
N TYR A 104 4.18 -13.74 14.50
CA TYR A 104 4.09 -15.11 14.94
C TYR A 104 4.47 -16.11 13.84
N ALA A 105 4.08 -15.85 12.59
CA ALA A 105 4.48 -16.66 11.45
C ALA A 105 6.02 -16.66 11.25
N VAL A 106 6.69 -15.53 11.49
CA VAL A 106 8.16 -15.50 11.48
C VAL A 106 8.74 -16.31 12.63
N ASP A 107 8.18 -16.20 13.84
CA ASP A 107 8.67 -16.95 14.99
C ASP A 107 8.50 -18.48 14.78
N LEU A 108 7.37 -18.93 14.20
CA LEU A 108 7.16 -20.32 13.76
C LEU A 108 8.17 -20.74 12.69
N LEU A 109 8.40 -19.90 11.67
CA LEU A 109 9.38 -20.20 10.63
C LEU A 109 10.79 -20.38 11.21
N LEU A 110 11.20 -19.51 12.13
CA LEU A 110 12.51 -19.56 12.76
C LEU A 110 12.65 -20.75 13.73
N SER A 111 11.55 -21.29 14.26
CA SER A 111 11.54 -22.55 15.00
C SER A 111 11.44 -23.81 14.12
N GLY A 112 11.44 -23.65 12.79
CA GLY A 112 11.34 -24.77 11.85
C GLY A 112 9.92 -25.33 11.67
N GLU A 113 8.91 -24.54 12.00
CA GLU A 113 7.49 -24.88 11.83
C GLU A 113 6.88 -24.17 10.61
N ASN A 114 5.87 -24.79 9.99
CA ASN A 114 5.17 -24.20 8.86
C ASN A 114 4.08 -23.24 9.36
N PRO A 115 4.16 -21.91 9.10
CA PRO A 115 3.18 -20.97 9.61
C PRO A 115 1.74 -21.22 9.16
N TYR A 116 1.53 -21.84 8.00
CA TYR A 116 0.19 -22.12 7.49
C TYR A 116 -0.49 -23.28 8.22
N ALA A 117 0.29 -24.21 8.78
CA ALA A 117 -0.23 -25.39 9.47
C ALA A 117 -0.61 -25.11 10.94
N HIS A 118 -0.45 -23.87 11.41
CA HIS A 118 -0.65 -23.48 12.81
C HIS A 118 -1.74 -22.42 12.95
N SER A 119 -2.46 -22.49 14.06
CA SER A 119 -3.40 -21.43 14.46
C SER A 119 -2.62 -20.17 14.85
N MET A 120 -3.06 -19.02 14.35
CA MET A 120 -2.53 -17.70 14.69
C MET A 120 -3.09 -17.13 15.99
N LYS A 121 -4.09 -17.78 16.62
CA LYS A 121 -4.68 -17.32 17.89
C LYS A 121 -3.66 -17.04 19.01
N PRO A 122 -2.62 -17.87 19.23
CA PRO A 122 -1.62 -17.62 20.27
C PRO A 122 -0.97 -16.23 20.14
N ALA A 123 -0.81 -15.75 18.92
CA ALA A 123 -0.21 -14.45 18.65
C ALA A 123 -0.98 -13.29 19.33
N LEU A 124 -2.31 -13.39 19.46
CA LEU A 124 -3.15 -12.38 20.12
C LEU A 124 -2.90 -12.26 21.63
N THR A 125 -2.20 -13.23 22.22
CA THR A 125 -1.80 -13.23 23.63
C THR A 125 -0.31 -13.01 23.81
N LEU A 126 0.52 -13.46 22.86
CA LEU A 126 1.97 -13.33 22.90
C LEU A 126 2.45 -11.92 22.58
N TYR A 127 1.68 -11.17 21.80
CA TYR A 127 2.04 -9.81 21.42
C TYR A 127 0.94 -8.82 21.79
N PRO A 128 1.31 -7.58 22.19
CA PRO A 128 0.33 -6.55 22.50
C PRO A 128 -0.45 -6.16 21.24
N ILE A 129 -1.77 -6.25 21.33
CA ILE A 129 -2.73 -5.80 20.33
C ILE A 129 -4.00 -5.33 21.03
N ASP A 130 -4.60 -4.28 20.48
CA ASP A 130 -5.96 -3.88 20.83
C ASP A 130 -6.95 -4.73 20.01
N TYR A 131 -7.82 -5.45 20.72
CA TYR A 131 -8.80 -6.39 20.13
C TYR A 131 -9.79 -5.72 19.17
N THR A 132 -9.95 -4.39 19.21
CA THR A 132 -10.72 -3.65 18.21
C THR A 132 -10.17 -3.76 16.80
N TRP A 133 -8.88 -4.12 16.65
CA TRP A 133 -8.18 -4.30 15.36
C TRP A 133 -8.03 -5.76 14.93
N VAL A 134 -8.71 -6.68 15.62
CA VAL A 134 -8.70 -8.12 15.28
C VAL A 134 -9.88 -8.44 14.38
N THR A 135 -9.62 -9.18 13.30
CA THR A 135 -10.66 -9.58 12.34
C THR A 135 -11.60 -10.60 12.96
N GLN A 136 -12.88 -10.25 12.94
CA GLN A 136 -13.96 -11.09 13.41
C GLN A 136 -14.61 -11.87 12.27
N THR A 137 -15.13 -13.04 12.62
CA THR A 137 -15.97 -13.90 11.77
C THR A 137 -17.46 -13.58 12.01
N LEU A 138 -18.32 -13.90 11.05
CA LEU A 138 -19.78 -13.74 11.16
C LEU A 138 -20.39 -14.59 12.27
N GLU A 139 -19.71 -15.67 12.66
CA GLU A 139 -20.15 -16.60 13.70
C GLU A 139 -19.74 -16.16 15.11
N GLY A 140 -19.18 -14.95 15.26
CA GLY A 140 -18.78 -14.37 16.55
C GLY A 140 -17.40 -14.82 17.04
N GLY A 141 -16.64 -15.56 16.22
CA GLY A 141 -15.24 -15.92 16.49
C GLY A 141 -14.23 -14.93 15.91
N LEU A 142 -12.94 -15.17 16.17
CA LEU A 142 -11.81 -14.43 15.60
C LEU A 142 -11.13 -15.25 14.50
N VAL A 143 -10.59 -14.57 13.48
CA VAL A 143 -9.74 -15.21 12.47
C VAL A 143 -8.52 -15.83 13.15
N ALA A 144 -8.17 -17.03 12.71
CA ALA A 144 -7.12 -17.84 13.31
C ALA A 144 -6.13 -18.41 12.29
N SER A 145 -6.29 -18.11 11.00
CA SER A 145 -5.42 -18.59 9.93
C SER A 145 -4.51 -17.47 9.42
N TYR A 146 -3.30 -17.84 9.00
CA TYR A 146 -2.46 -16.91 8.27
C TYR A 146 -3.02 -16.66 6.87
N SER A 147 -3.40 -15.41 6.58
CA SER A 147 -4.32 -15.07 5.47
C SER A 147 -3.65 -14.48 4.22
N TYR A 148 -2.32 -14.54 4.11
CA TYR A 148 -1.56 -13.86 3.06
C TYR A 148 -0.52 -14.80 2.43
N PRO A 149 -0.09 -14.57 1.16
CA PRO A 149 0.97 -15.36 0.54
C PRO A 149 2.34 -15.08 1.18
N ALA A 150 3.27 -16.02 1.06
CA ALA A 150 4.38 -16.16 2.00
C ALA A 150 5.36 -14.97 2.06
N LEU A 151 5.46 -14.17 1.00
CA LEU A 151 6.35 -13.00 1.03
C LEU A 151 5.89 -11.98 2.09
N SER A 152 4.61 -11.98 2.49
CA SER A 152 4.08 -11.09 3.52
C SER A 152 4.72 -11.28 4.88
N PHE A 153 5.21 -12.49 5.24
CA PHE A 153 5.96 -12.69 6.49
C PHE A 153 7.47 -12.89 6.26
N LEU A 154 7.87 -13.48 5.13
CA LEU A 154 9.29 -13.73 4.83
C LEU A 154 10.15 -12.45 4.81
N ILE A 155 9.60 -11.32 4.37
CA ILE A 155 10.32 -10.04 4.34
C ILE A 155 10.75 -9.56 5.73
N TYR A 156 10.09 -10.02 6.79
CA TYR A 156 10.43 -9.67 8.17
C TYR A 156 11.46 -10.64 8.78
N ALA A 157 11.58 -11.87 8.27
CA ALA A 157 12.40 -12.92 8.86
C ALA A 157 13.86 -12.52 9.09
N PRO A 158 14.56 -11.85 8.15
CA PRO A 158 15.94 -11.41 8.40
C PRO A 158 16.06 -10.41 9.55
N ALA A 159 15.14 -9.45 9.65
CA ALA A 159 15.17 -8.45 10.72
C ALA A 159 14.92 -9.10 12.08
N VAL A 160 13.94 -10.01 12.16
CA VAL A 160 13.62 -10.74 13.40
C VAL A 160 14.76 -11.65 13.82
N ALA A 161 15.40 -12.37 12.89
CA ALA A 161 16.56 -13.21 13.18
C ALA A 161 17.75 -12.41 13.73
N LEU A 162 17.87 -11.12 13.36
CA LEU A 162 18.85 -10.18 13.89
C LEU A 162 18.41 -9.51 15.21
N GLY A 163 17.28 -9.92 15.80
CA GLY A 163 16.77 -9.43 17.07
C GLY A 163 15.80 -8.26 16.97
N ALA A 164 15.32 -7.90 15.77
CA ALA A 164 14.28 -6.88 15.66
C ALA A 164 12.97 -7.39 16.29
N THR A 165 12.40 -6.58 17.18
CA THR A 165 11.13 -6.87 17.85
C THR A 165 9.94 -6.23 17.13
N ASP A 166 10.15 -5.03 16.56
CA ASP A 166 9.11 -4.27 15.88
C ASP A 166 9.20 -4.42 14.34
N LEU A 167 8.17 -5.05 13.78
CA LEU A 167 8.04 -5.25 12.33
C LEU A 167 7.71 -3.96 11.57
N GLY A 168 7.17 -2.95 12.26
CA GLY A 168 6.76 -1.69 11.67
C GLY A 168 7.91 -0.95 11.00
N PHE A 169 9.14 -1.07 11.52
CA PHE A 169 10.32 -0.46 10.89
C PHE A 169 10.64 -1.05 9.51
N VAL A 170 10.41 -2.34 9.30
CA VAL A 170 10.59 -2.97 7.99
C VAL A 170 9.59 -2.38 7.00
N MET A 171 8.31 -2.30 7.38
CA MET A 171 7.27 -1.71 6.53
C MET A 171 7.49 -0.23 6.24
N LEU A 172 7.96 0.51 7.24
CA LEU A 172 8.33 1.91 7.11
C LEU A 172 9.50 2.09 6.14
N GLY A 173 10.45 1.15 6.12
CA GLY A 173 11.49 1.07 5.10
C GLY A 173 10.91 0.98 3.68
N PHE A 174 9.94 0.10 3.44
CA PHE A 174 9.24 -0.01 2.14
C PHE A 174 8.47 1.27 1.77
N PHE A 175 7.84 1.93 2.75
CA PHE A 175 7.19 3.21 2.54
C PHE A 175 8.17 4.32 2.17
N VAL A 176 9.31 4.42 2.87
CA VAL A 176 10.37 5.39 2.55
C VAL A 176 10.94 5.13 1.16
N LEU A 177 11.20 3.87 0.79
CA LEU A 177 11.66 3.52 -0.55
C LEU A 177 10.62 3.90 -1.62
N THR A 178 9.34 3.72 -1.34
CA THR A 178 8.24 4.18 -2.21
C THR A 178 8.24 5.68 -2.39
N ALA A 179 8.37 6.44 -1.29
CA ALA A 179 8.46 7.89 -1.32
C ALA A 179 9.67 8.37 -2.14
N VAL A 180 10.85 7.78 -1.90
CA VAL A 180 12.08 8.07 -2.64
C VAL A 180 11.91 7.78 -4.13
N LEU A 181 11.34 6.62 -4.50
CA LEU A 181 11.07 6.26 -5.89
C LEU A 181 10.21 7.32 -6.58
N LEU A 182 9.08 7.70 -5.97
CA LEU A 182 8.18 8.69 -6.56
C LEU A 182 8.83 10.07 -6.67
N VAL A 183 9.57 10.53 -5.65
CA VAL A 183 10.30 11.80 -5.68
C VAL A 183 11.37 11.82 -6.76
N LEU A 184 12.13 10.73 -6.93
CA LEU A 184 13.17 10.62 -7.94
C LEU A 184 12.59 10.59 -9.35
N GLU A 185 11.46 9.92 -9.54
CA GLU A 185 10.78 9.87 -10.83
C GLU A 185 10.06 11.19 -11.15
N THR A 186 9.69 12.00 -10.16
CA THR A 186 8.99 13.26 -10.40
C THR A 186 9.95 14.37 -10.85
N PRO A 187 9.61 15.16 -11.91
CA PRO A 187 10.40 16.31 -12.32
C PRO A 187 10.68 17.26 -11.16
N ARG A 188 11.84 17.93 -11.20
CA ARG A 188 12.36 18.71 -10.06
C ARG A 188 11.38 19.76 -9.55
N GLU A 189 10.61 20.35 -10.47
CA GLU A 189 9.62 21.39 -10.22
C GLU A 189 8.42 20.89 -9.41
N TYR A 190 8.15 19.57 -9.44
CA TYR A 190 6.95 18.95 -8.88
C TYR A 190 7.23 17.95 -7.75
N ARG A 191 8.46 17.87 -7.23
CA ARG A 191 8.86 16.88 -6.22
C ARG A 191 8.12 16.95 -4.89
N LEU A 192 7.33 18.00 -4.66
CA LEU A 192 6.40 18.08 -3.53
C LEU A 192 5.12 17.25 -3.75
N LEU A 193 4.73 16.95 -5.00
CA LEU A 193 3.53 16.17 -5.30
C LEU A 193 3.55 14.76 -4.68
N PRO A 194 4.63 13.96 -4.80
CA PRO A 194 4.69 12.65 -4.12
C PRO A 194 4.53 12.76 -2.60
N VAL A 195 5.13 13.78 -1.99
CA VAL A 195 5.03 14.02 -0.55
C VAL A 195 3.59 14.33 -0.16
N LEU A 196 2.90 15.17 -0.94
CA LEU A 196 1.48 15.40 -0.75
C LEU A 196 0.67 14.12 -0.87
N ILE A 197 0.91 13.34 -1.91
CA ILE A 197 0.09 12.17 -2.23
C ILE A 197 0.22 11.09 -1.14
N LEU A 198 1.40 10.98 -0.53
CA LEU A 198 1.65 10.02 0.54
C LEU A 198 1.27 10.52 1.93
N LEU A 199 1.15 11.83 2.15
CA LEU A 199 0.92 12.42 3.47
C LEU A 199 -0.40 13.19 3.61
N LEU A 200 -1.10 13.46 2.51
CA LEU A 200 -2.43 14.09 2.50
C LEU A 200 -3.43 13.28 3.33
N ASP A 201 -3.32 11.96 3.23
CA ASP A 201 -4.06 11.03 4.06
C ASP A 201 -3.09 10.37 5.04
N LEU A 202 -3.18 10.77 6.31
CA LEU A 202 -2.33 10.24 7.39
C LEU A 202 -2.57 8.75 7.67
N SER A 203 -3.65 8.16 7.17
CA SER A 203 -3.81 6.72 7.24
C SER A 203 -2.76 5.99 6.41
N ILE A 204 -2.21 6.56 5.32
CA ILE A 204 -1.16 5.89 4.53
C ILE A 204 0.10 5.65 5.36
N PRO A 205 0.74 6.66 5.99
CA PRO A 205 1.90 6.44 6.83
C PRO A 205 1.57 5.61 8.07
N ALA A 206 0.38 5.78 8.68
CA ALA A 206 -0.05 4.97 9.82
C ALA A 206 -0.17 3.49 9.44
N LEU A 207 -0.84 3.18 8.32
CA LEU A 207 -0.99 1.82 7.80
C LEU A 207 0.36 1.24 7.35
N SER A 208 1.28 2.09 6.89
CA SER A 208 2.62 1.69 6.48
C SER A 208 3.58 1.39 7.64
N TYR A 209 3.20 1.66 8.88
CA TYR A 209 3.98 1.34 10.08
C TYR A 209 3.27 0.33 10.99
N ALA A 210 2.01 0.58 11.34
CA ALA A 210 1.25 -0.26 12.26
C ALA A 210 0.15 -1.08 11.58
N GLY A 211 -0.16 -0.81 10.32
CA GLY A 211 -1.28 -1.42 9.60
C GLY A 211 -0.90 -2.66 8.81
N THR A 212 -1.55 -2.84 7.67
CA THR A 212 -1.47 -4.02 6.81
C THR A 212 -0.22 -4.00 5.90
N HIS A 213 0.06 -5.09 5.16
CA HIS A 213 1.23 -5.26 4.29
C HIS A 213 1.28 -4.37 3.02
N ASP A 214 0.53 -3.27 2.98
CA ASP A 214 0.27 -2.56 1.73
C ASP A 214 1.44 -1.73 1.19
N SER A 215 2.28 -1.17 2.08
CA SER A 215 3.49 -0.46 1.68
C SER A 215 4.48 -1.36 0.93
N VAL A 216 4.51 -2.65 1.26
CA VAL A 216 5.42 -3.64 0.67
C VAL A 216 5.00 -3.96 -0.76
N TRP A 217 3.74 -4.35 -1.00
CA TRP A 217 3.28 -4.66 -2.36
C TRP A 217 3.26 -3.43 -3.26
N LEU A 218 2.99 -2.24 -2.69
CA LEU A 218 2.98 -0.98 -3.42
C LEU A 218 4.34 -0.69 -4.08
N LEU A 219 5.44 -0.84 -3.32
CA LEU A 219 6.79 -0.63 -3.88
C LEU A 219 7.03 -1.54 -5.09
N PHE A 220 6.73 -2.84 -4.94
CA PHE A 220 6.90 -3.81 -6.02
C PHE A 220 6.01 -3.49 -7.22
N LEU A 221 4.77 -3.04 -7.01
CA LEU A 221 3.87 -2.65 -8.11
C LEU A 221 4.41 -1.43 -8.87
N LEU A 222 4.90 -0.40 -8.17
CA LEU A 222 5.48 0.79 -8.81
C LEU A 222 6.77 0.46 -9.56
N LEU A 223 7.60 -0.46 -9.05
CA LEU A 223 8.75 -0.97 -9.78
C LEU A 223 8.33 -1.77 -11.02
N SER A 224 7.24 -2.55 -10.93
CA SER A 224 6.66 -3.23 -12.09
C SER A 224 6.27 -2.23 -13.17
N MET A 225 5.58 -1.15 -12.80
CA MET A 225 5.21 -0.05 -13.70
C MET A 225 6.44 0.64 -14.31
N LYS A 226 7.47 0.90 -13.50
CA LYS A 226 8.70 1.57 -13.95
C LYS A 226 9.41 0.82 -15.06
N PHE A 227 9.49 -0.51 -14.93
CA PHE A 227 10.18 -1.36 -15.90
C PHE A 227 9.27 -1.85 -17.03
N PHE A 228 7.95 -1.62 -16.93
CA PHE A 228 7.00 -2.05 -17.94
C PHE A 228 7.31 -1.38 -19.29
N ASN A 229 7.79 -2.18 -20.24
CA ASN A 229 8.09 -1.75 -21.59
C ASN A 229 7.75 -2.89 -22.55
N PRO A 230 6.60 -2.83 -23.24
CA PRO A 230 6.16 -3.87 -24.17
C PRO A 230 7.17 -4.19 -25.27
N SER A 231 8.09 -3.27 -25.61
CA SER A 231 9.11 -3.43 -26.64
C SER A 231 10.41 -4.06 -26.14
N SER A 232 10.73 -3.97 -24.84
CA SER A 232 11.98 -4.47 -24.26
C SER A 232 11.79 -5.78 -23.48
N ALA A 233 12.39 -6.88 -23.93
CA ALA A 233 12.31 -8.17 -23.23
C ALA A 233 12.87 -8.11 -21.80
N ARG A 234 13.99 -7.39 -21.60
CA ARG A 234 14.59 -7.21 -20.28
C ARG A 234 13.71 -6.37 -19.34
N GLY A 235 13.18 -5.25 -19.84
CA GLY A 235 12.29 -4.39 -19.06
C GLY A 235 11.00 -5.12 -18.68
N LEU A 236 10.38 -5.77 -19.67
CA LEU A 236 9.18 -6.56 -19.47
C LEU A 236 9.41 -7.73 -18.50
N GLY A 237 10.58 -8.37 -18.56
CA GLY A 237 10.99 -9.39 -17.61
C GLY A 237 11.09 -8.88 -16.17
N LEU A 238 11.79 -7.76 -15.94
CA LEU A 238 11.86 -7.13 -14.62
C LEU A 238 10.47 -6.69 -14.13
N SER A 239 9.62 -6.17 -15.03
CA SER A 239 8.25 -5.79 -14.70
C SER A 239 7.41 -6.99 -14.22
N ALA A 240 7.50 -8.13 -14.91
CA ALA A 240 6.81 -9.36 -14.52
C ALA A 240 7.29 -9.87 -13.15
N VAL A 241 8.60 -9.87 -12.91
CA VAL A 241 9.16 -10.30 -11.62
C VAL A 241 8.63 -9.41 -10.50
N MET A 242 8.68 -8.09 -10.67
CA MET A 242 8.19 -7.15 -9.67
C MET A 242 6.67 -7.29 -9.44
N LEU A 243 5.87 -7.55 -10.47
CA LEU A 243 4.44 -7.81 -10.30
C LEU A 243 4.20 -9.11 -9.51
N GLY A 244 4.91 -10.19 -9.84
CA GLY A 244 4.81 -11.45 -9.12
C GLY A 244 5.19 -11.34 -7.64
N LEU A 245 6.24 -10.56 -7.31
CA LEU A 245 6.59 -10.25 -5.92
C LEU A 245 5.51 -9.42 -5.23
N SER A 246 4.92 -8.44 -5.91
CA SER A 246 3.76 -7.68 -5.38
C SER A 246 2.60 -8.62 -5.05
N MET A 247 2.27 -9.55 -5.96
CA MET A 247 1.26 -10.58 -5.76
C MET A 247 1.60 -11.57 -4.63
N ALA A 248 2.89 -11.80 -4.35
CA ALA A 248 3.33 -12.70 -3.30
C ALA A 248 3.21 -12.10 -1.89
N VAL A 249 2.95 -10.80 -1.78
CA VAL A 249 2.70 -10.09 -0.52
C VAL A 249 1.21 -10.09 -0.17
N LYS A 250 0.33 -9.92 -1.16
CA LYS A 250 -1.12 -9.78 -0.93
C LYS A 250 -1.90 -10.13 -2.18
N GLN A 251 -3.20 -10.41 -2.01
CA GLN A 251 -4.12 -10.76 -3.08
C GLN A 251 -4.57 -9.54 -3.91
N THR A 252 -4.51 -8.32 -3.34
CA THR A 252 -4.99 -7.10 -4.02
C THR A 252 -4.31 -6.84 -5.38
N PRO A 253 -2.99 -7.07 -5.58
CA PRO A 253 -2.34 -6.89 -6.88
C PRO A 253 -2.65 -8.00 -7.89
N TRP A 254 -3.27 -9.12 -7.49
CA TRP A 254 -3.60 -10.22 -8.41
C TRP A 254 -4.54 -9.73 -9.53
N LEU A 255 -5.41 -8.79 -9.20
CA LEU A 255 -6.36 -8.18 -10.12
C LEU A 255 -5.70 -7.33 -11.21
N VAL A 256 -4.42 -6.97 -11.09
CA VAL A 256 -3.67 -6.20 -12.12
C VAL A 256 -3.24 -7.11 -13.28
N LEU A 257 -2.83 -8.35 -12.99
CA LEU A 257 -2.28 -9.29 -13.97
C LEU A 257 -3.15 -9.51 -15.22
N PRO A 258 -4.48 -9.76 -15.12
CA PRO A 258 -5.29 -9.97 -16.32
C PRO A 258 -5.36 -8.73 -17.22
N PHE A 259 -5.35 -7.51 -16.67
CA PHE A 259 -5.33 -6.29 -17.49
C PHE A 259 -3.99 -6.12 -18.22
N ILE A 260 -2.87 -6.39 -17.54
CA ILE A 260 -1.55 -6.36 -18.18
C ILE A 260 -1.42 -7.44 -19.26
N ALA A 261 -1.97 -8.64 -19.02
CA ALA A 261 -1.99 -9.70 -20.02
C ALA A 261 -2.79 -9.29 -21.27
N LEU A 262 -3.97 -8.68 -21.11
CA LEU A 262 -4.77 -8.16 -22.23
C LEU A 262 -4.07 -7.03 -22.98
N TRP A 263 -3.41 -6.13 -22.24
CA TRP A 263 -2.61 -5.06 -22.84
C TRP A 263 -1.50 -5.65 -23.73
N LEU A 264 -0.68 -6.55 -23.19
CA LEU A 264 0.39 -7.19 -23.94
C LEU A 264 -0.12 -8.06 -25.09
N LEU A 265 -1.26 -8.73 -24.93
CA LEU A 265 -1.86 -9.55 -25.98
C LEU A 265 -2.18 -8.69 -27.22
N LYS A 266 -2.73 -7.49 -27.02
CA LYS A 266 -3.05 -6.57 -28.12
C LYS A 266 -1.82 -5.87 -28.70
N GLU A 267 -0.89 -5.42 -27.88
CA GLU A 267 0.24 -4.60 -28.36
C GLU A 267 1.47 -5.39 -28.78
N ALA A 268 1.73 -6.52 -28.13
CA ALA A 268 2.97 -7.27 -28.28
C ALA A 268 2.75 -8.74 -28.67
N GLY A 269 1.48 -9.17 -28.77
CA GLY A 269 1.09 -10.51 -29.18
C GLY A 269 1.16 -11.56 -28.05
N TRP A 270 0.56 -12.71 -28.34
CA TRP A 270 0.34 -13.78 -27.35
C TRP A 270 1.63 -14.28 -26.69
N ARG A 271 2.74 -14.37 -27.43
CA ARG A 271 4.03 -14.88 -26.88
C ARG A 271 4.55 -14.00 -25.75
N ARG A 272 4.50 -12.67 -25.92
CA ARG A 272 4.94 -11.73 -24.87
C ARG A 272 3.98 -11.72 -23.70
N ALA A 273 2.68 -11.76 -23.95
CA ALA A 273 1.67 -11.86 -22.90
C ALA A 273 1.84 -13.14 -22.06
N ALA A 274 1.94 -14.30 -22.71
CA ALA A 274 2.14 -15.59 -22.04
C ALA A 274 3.47 -15.64 -21.27
N GLY A 275 4.56 -15.14 -21.86
CA GLY A 275 5.85 -15.05 -21.18
C GLY A 275 5.83 -14.14 -19.94
N TYR A 276 5.12 -13.01 -20.02
CA TYR A 276 4.93 -12.12 -18.88
C TYR A 276 4.13 -12.79 -17.76
N VAL A 277 2.99 -13.42 -18.10
CA VAL A 277 2.17 -14.17 -17.14
C VAL A 277 2.97 -15.29 -16.49
N ALA A 278 3.69 -16.10 -17.29
CA ALA A 278 4.51 -17.19 -16.78
C ALA A 278 5.59 -16.70 -15.80
N LEU A 279 6.29 -15.61 -16.14
CA LEU A 279 7.34 -15.06 -15.27
C LEU A 279 6.78 -14.39 -14.01
N ALA A 280 5.64 -13.69 -14.11
CA ALA A 280 4.96 -13.12 -12.94
C ALA A 280 4.46 -14.24 -12.02
N SER A 281 3.85 -15.30 -12.56
CA SER A 281 3.43 -16.48 -11.81
C SER A 281 4.62 -17.21 -11.18
N ALA A 282 5.72 -17.39 -11.89
CA ALA A 282 6.94 -18.00 -11.34
C ALA A 282 7.51 -17.17 -10.18
N SER A 283 7.50 -15.84 -10.30
CA SER A 283 7.99 -14.93 -9.26
C SER A 283 7.06 -14.88 -8.05
N PHE A 284 5.73 -15.01 -8.27
CA PHE A 284 4.76 -15.22 -7.20
C PHE A 284 4.99 -16.55 -6.47
N LEU A 285 5.24 -17.63 -7.23
CA LEU A 285 5.44 -18.96 -6.70
C LEU A 285 6.78 -19.10 -5.97
N ALA A 286 7.84 -18.39 -6.36
CA ALA A 286 9.16 -18.52 -5.75
C ALA A 286 9.17 -18.45 -4.20
N PRO A 287 8.58 -17.44 -3.54
CA PRO A 287 8.48 -17.41 -2.08
C PRO A 287 7.42 -18.37 -1.51
N ASN A 288 6.44 -18.81 -2.30
CA ASN A 288 5.32 -19.64 -1.84
C ASN A 288 5.58 -21.15 -1.96
N ILE A 289 6.38 -21.58 -2.94
CA ILE A 289 6.67 -23.00 -3.24
C ILE A 289 7.13 -23.78 -2.01
N PRO A 290 8.04 -23.28 -1.15
CA PRO A 290 8.44 -24.03 0.04
C PRO A 290 7.26 -24.40 0.93
N PHE A 291 6.29 -23.49 1.11
CA PHE A 291 5.11 -23.70 1.95
C PHE A 291 4.04 -24.55 1.27
N ILE A 292 3.89 -24.41 -0.06
CA ILE A 292 3.02 -25.28 -0.87
C ILE A 292 3.49 -26.73 -0.80
N LEU A 293 4.80 -26.96 -0.91
CA LEU A 293 5.37 -28.31 -0.81
C LEU A 293 5.28 -28.86 0.61
N TRP A 294 5.35 -28.00 1.63
CA TRP A 294 5.28 -28.41 3.03
C TRP A 294 3.85 -28.78 3.45
N SER A 295 2.86 -27.95 3.11
CA SER A 295 1.44 -28.28 3.28
C SER A 295 0.57 -27.53 2.28
N PRO A 296 0.17 -28.16 1.15
CA PRO A 296 -0.52 -27.47 0.06
C PRO A 296 -1.94 -27.03 0.43
N LEU A 297 -2.65 -27.84 1.23
CA LEU A 297 -4.01 -27.52 1.66
C LEU A 297 -4.02 -26.37 2.65
N ASP A 298 -3.14 -26.41 3.67
CA ASP A 298 -3.05 -25.34 4.67
C ASP A 298 -2.63 -24.00 4.03
N TRP A 299 -1.68 -24.05 3.07
CA TRP A 299 -1.31 -22.86 2.31
C TRP A 299 -2.50 -22.30 1.51
N ALA A 300 -3.24 -23.16 0.81
CA ALA A 300 -4.39 -22.73 0.00
C ALA A 300 -5.52 -22.16 0.88
N GLU A 301 -5.88 -22.84 1.97
CA GLU A 301 -6.91 -22.38 2.91
C GLU A 301 -6.51 -21.08 3.60
N GLY A 302 -5.23 -20.94 3.99
CA GLY A 302 -4.68 -19.70 4.52
C GLY A 302 -4.80 -18.56 3.52
N VAL A 303 -4.14 -18.66 2.36
CA VAL A 303 -4.10 -17.60 1.35
C VAL A 303 -5.50 -17.24 0.83
N LEU A 304 -6.44 -18.18 0.78
CA LEU A 304 -7.81 -17.93 0.33
C LEU A 304 -8.77 -17.57 1.46
N THR A 305 -8.32 -17.50 2.73
CA THR A 305 -9.15 -17.15 3.88
C THR A 305 -10.02 -15.89 3.64
N PRO A 306 -9.50 -14.77 3.12
CA PRO A 306 -10.32 -13.57 2.87
C PRO A 306 -11.46 -13.78 1.86
N LEU A 307 -11.35 -14.79 0.98
CA LEU A 307 -12.34 -15.14 -0.03
C LEU A 307 -13.28 -16.26 0.42
N ALA A 308 -12.79 -17.19 1.24
CA ALA A 308 -13.47 -18.43 1.63
C ALA A 308 -14.18 -18.33 2.98
N GLN A 309 -13.57 -17.71 3.99
CA GLN A 309 -14.17 -17.65 5.33
C GLN A 309 -15.30 -16.61 5.42
N PRO A 310 -16.34 -16.88 6.23
CA PRO A 310 -17.44 -15.96 6.49
C PRO A 310 -16.99 -14.85 7.45
N LEU A 311 -16.18 -13.90 6.95
CA LEU A 311 -15.71 -12.75 7.72
C LEU A 311 -16.81 -11.68 7.84
N ILE A 312 -16.75 -10.83 8.88
CA ILE A 312 -17.69 -9.70 8.99
C ILE A 312 -17.55 -8.76 7.77
N PRO A 313 -18.68 -8.31 7.19
CA PRO A 313 -18.71 -7.40 6.05
C PRO A 313 -18.24 -6.00 6.46
N VAL A 314 -16.94 -5.74 6.35
CA VAL A 314 -16.33 -4.43 6.67
C VAL A 314 -15.70 -3.84 5.42
N GLY A 315 -15.94 -2.54 5.21
CA GLY A 315 -15.28 -1.81 4.14
C GLY A 315 -15.92 -0.46 3.82
N VAL A 316 -15.31 0.24 2.87
CA VAL A 316 -15.75 1.56 2.37
C VAL A 316 -16.44 1.47 1.00
N GLY A 317 -16.46 0.28 0.38
CA GLY A 317 -17.22 0.03 -0.84
C GLY A 317 -18.72 -0.09 -0.60
N LEU A 318 -19.43 -0.75 -1.52
CA LEU A 318 -20.88 -0.98 -1.43
C LEU A 318 -21.28 -1.68 -0.12
N VAL A 319 -20.38 -2.50 0.45
CA VAL A 319 -20.61 -3.22 1.70
C VAL A 319 -20.80 -2.29 2.91
N SER A 320 -20.36 -1.05 2.83
CA SER A 320 -20.60 -0.04 3.88
C SER A 320 -22.10 0.15 4.19
N LEU A 321 -22.98 -0.04 3.19
CA LEU A 321 -24.43 0.01 3.39
C LEU A 321 -24.95 -1.17 4.21
N VAL A 322 -24.34 -2.35 4.07
CA VAL A 322 -24.66 -3.53 4.88
C VAL A 322 -24.10 -3.35 6.28
N TYR A 323 -22.83 -2.92 6.39
CA TYR A 323 -22.19 -2.68 7.68
C TYR A 323 -22.93 -1.62 8.51
N GLY A 324 -23.42 -0.56 7.85
CA GLY A 324 -24.20 0.50 8.49
C GLY A 324 -25.67 0.13 8.77
N GLY A 325 -26.12 -1.08 8.40
CA GLY A 325 -27.49 -1.54 8.64
C GLY A 325 -28.55 -0.93 7.72
N TYR A 326 -28.17 -0.25 6.64
CA TYR A 326 -29.11 0.38 5.71
C TYR A 326 -29.77 -0.61 4.76
N VAL A 327 -29.06 -1.68 4.39
CA VAL A 327 -29.55 -2.74 3.49
C VAL A 327 -29.11 -4.11 3.97
N TYR A 328 -29.87 -5.14 3.64
CA TYR A 328 -29.49 -6.53 3.89
C TYR A 328 -29.23 -7.25 2.57
N LEU A 329 -27.95 -7.45 2.25
CA LEU A 329 -27.51 -8.14 1.03
C LEU A 329 -26.66 -9.35 1.41
N PRO A 330 -26.93 -10.55 0.86
CA PRO A 330 -26.21 -11.76 1.22
C PRO A 330 -24.78 -11.75 0.65
N ARG A 331 -23.86 -12.51 1.27
CA ARG A 331 -22.47 -12.64 0.79
C ARG A 331 -22.35 -13.03 -0.69
N PHE A 332 -23.27 -13.88 -1.16
CA PHE A 332 -23.33 -14.28 -2.57
C PHE A 332 -23.56 -13.10 -3.52
N PHE A 333 -24.36 -12.09 -3.13
CA PHE A 333 -24.55 -10.88 -3.93
C PHE A 333 -23.22 -10.17 -4.19
N PHE A 334 -22.40 -10.01 -3.15
CA PHE A 334 -21.10 -9.36 -3.29
C PHE A 334 -20.12 -10.19 -4.12
N ALA A 335 -20.14 -11.52 -3.99
CA ALA A 335 -19.34 -12.40 -4.83
C ALA A 335 -19.73 -12.26 -6.32
N ALA A 336 -21.02 -12.31 -6.63
CA ALA A 336 -21.55 -12.13 -7.99
C ALA A 336 -21.25 -10.73 -8.53
N ALA A 337 -21.46 -9.68 -7.74
CA ALA A 337 -21.20 -8.29 -8.12
C ALA A 337 -19.70 -8.04 -8.37
N THR A 338 -18.81 -8.58 -7.53
CA THR A 338 -17.35 -8.47 -7.73
C THR A 338 -16.94 -9.17 -9.02
N ALA A 339 -17.44 -10.38 -9.28
CA ALA A 339 -17.15 -11.13 -10.50
C ALA A 339 -17.69 -10.39 -11.74
N ALA A 340 -18.93 -9.90 -11.69
CA ALA A 340 -19.54 -9.13 -12.76
C ALA A 340 -18.77 -7.84 -13.04
N ALA A 341 -18.34 -7.11 -12.00
CA ALA A 341 -17.52 -5.92 -12.13
C ALA A 341 -16.16 -6.24 -12.78
N ALA A 342 -15.48 -7.31 -12.36
CA ALA A 342 -14.23 -7.75 -12.96
C ALA A 342 -14.39 -8.08 -14.46
N VAL A 343 -15.41 -8.86 -14.83
CA VAL A 343 -15.69 -9.23 -16.22
C VAL A 343 -16.06 -8.00 -17.05
N ALA A 344 -16.94 -7.14 -16.55
CA ALA A 344 -17.34 -5.91 -17.22
C ALA A 344 -16.14 -4.98 -17.44
N MET A 345 -15.28 -4.82 -16.44
CA MET A 345 -14.08 -4.00 -16.57
C MET A 345 -13.07 -4.59 -17.56
N LEU A 346 -12.85 -5.91 -17.57
CA LEU A 346 -11.98 -6.55 -18.56
C LEU A 346 -12.53 -6.39 -19.98
N ALA A 347 -13.84 -6.52 -20.17
CA ALA A 347 -14.50 -6.29 -21.45
C ALA A 347 -14.36 -4.83 -21.91
N LEU A 348 -14.67 -3.86 -21.04
CA LEU A 348 -14.52 -2.44 -21.33
C LEU A 348 -13.06 -2.06 -21.62
N TYR A 349 -12.12 -2.63 -20.87
CA TYR A 349 -10.69 -2.45 -21.06
C TYR A 349 -10.23 -3.01 -22.41
N TRP A 350 -10.67 -4.22 -22.76
CA TRP A 350 -10.39 -4.82 -24.07
C TRP A 350 -10.92 -3.93 -25.19
N LEU A 351 -12.17 -3.49 -25.13
CA LEU A 351 -12.81 -2.70 -26.19
C LEU A 351 -12.18 -1.31 -26.35
N ASN A 352 -11.62 -0.73 -25.28
CA ASN A 352 -11.13 0.65 -25.25
C ASN A 352 -9.65 0.76 -24.87
N LEU A 353 -8.84 -0.27 -25.18
CA LEU A 353 -7.47 -0.38 -24.71
C LEU A 353 -6.66 0.90 -24.94
N ASP A 354 -6.73 1.49 -26.13
CA ASP A 354 -5.96 2.70 -26.49
C ASP A 354 -6.21 3.89 -25.56
N ARG A 355 -7.42 3.99 -25.00
CA ARG A 355 -7.80 5.07 -24.08
C ARG A 355 -7.56 4.69 -22.62
N LEU A 356 -7.60 3.40 -22.32
CA LEU A 356 -7.65 2.90 -20.94
C LEU A 356 -6.36 2.22 -20.49
N LYS A 357 -5.29 2.14 -21.29
CA LYS A 357 -4.05 1.38 -20.99
C LYS A 357 -3.62 1.46 -19.52
N LEU A 358 -3.48 2.69 -19.02
CA LEU A 358 -3.02 2.99 -17.66
C LEU A 358 -3.98 2.53 -16.55
N LEU A 359 -5.26 2.32 -16.85
CA LEU A 359 -6.21 1.75 -15.90
C LEU A 359 -5.86 0.32 -15.50
N ALA A 360 -5.02 -0.41 -16.26
CA ALA A 360 -4.57 -1.74 -15.85
C ALA A 360 -3.98 -1.76 -14.44
N TRP A 361 -3.23 -0.71 -14.09
CA TRP A 361 -2.55 -0.60 -12.80
C TRP A 361 -3.47 -0.22 -11.65
N VAL A 362 -4.62 0.41 -11.94
CA VAL A 362 -5.56 0.95 -10.94
C VAL A 362 -6.97 0.36 -11.05
N ALA A 363 -7.15 -0.70 -11.83
CA ALA A 363 -8.40 -1.45 -11.93
C ALA A 363 -8.87 -2.06 -10.59
N PRO A 364 -8.00 -2.57 -9.70
CA PRO A 364 -8.44 -3.28 -8.48
C PRO A 364 -9.46 -2.53 -7.61
N PRO A 365 -9.31 -1.25 -7.24
CA PRO A 365 -10.28 -0.55 -6.38
C PRO A 365 -11.69 -0.48 -6.97
N PHE A 366 -11.85 -0.40 -8.31
CA PHE A 366 -13.16 -0.41 -8.94
C PHE A 366 -13.87 -1.77 -8.84
N ILE A 367 -13.10 -2.86 -8.90
CA ILE A 367 -13.61 -4.22 -8.73
C ILE A 367 -13.93 -4.46 -7.24
N LEU A 368 -12.98 -4.12 -6.36
CA LEU A 368 -13.08 -4.33 -4.91
C LEU A 368 -14.12 -3.44 -4.23
N PHE A 369 -14.62 -2.40 -4.91
CA PHE A 369 -15.79 -1.64 -4.47
C PHE A 369 -17.00 -2.55 -4.20
N PHE A 370 -17.14 -3.65 -4.96
CA PHE A 370 -18.24 -4.61 -4.83
C PHE A 370 -17.90 -5.81 -3.93
N ALA A 371 -16.73 -5.84 -3.29
CA ALA A 371 -16.30 -6.97 -2.48
C ALA A 371 -16.96 -6.99 -1.09
N TRP A 372 -17.23 -8.19 -0.57
CA TRP A 372 -17.75 -8.44 0.78
C TRP A 372 -16.84 -7.84 1.87
N ARG A 373 -15.55 -7.73 1.58
CA ARG A 373 -14.58 -7.06 2.43
C ARG A 373 -13.79 -6.09 1.57
N SER A 374 -13.98 -4.80 1.81
CA SER A 374 -13.40 -3.71 1.00
C SER A 374 -12.75 -2.68 1.90
N LEU A 375 -11.69 -3.10 2.59
CA LEU A 375 -10.98 -2.27 3.57
C LEU A 375 -10.47 -0.99 2.92
N TYR A 376 -10.37 0.07 3.71
CA TYR A 376 -9.89 1.37 3.25
C TYR A 376 -8.52 1.30 2.55
N SER A 377 -7.63 0.42 3.05
CA SER A 377 -6.31 0.17 2.45
C SER A 377 -6.36 -0.32 1.00
N TYR A 378 -7.47 -0.95 0.57
CA TYR A 378 -7.64 -1.45 -0.80
C TYR A 378 -7.90 -0.32 -1.81
N PHE A 379 -8.14 0.90 -1.34
CA PHE A 379 -8.40 2.08 -2.17
C PHE A 379 -7.25 3.07 -2.05
N VAL A 380 -6.88 3.45 -0.81
CA VAL A 380 -5.93 4.54 -0.58
C VAL A 380 -4.54 4.25 -1.14
N PHE A 381 -4.07 2.99 -1.08
CA PHE A 381 -2.76 2.60 -1.63
C PHE A 381 -2.73 2.57 -3.16
N PHE A 382 -3.86 2.70 -3.86
CA PHE A 382 -3.88 2.91 -5.31
C PHE A 382 -3.78 4.38 -5.71
N ILE A 383 -3.86 5.33 -4.77
CA ILE A 383 -3.66 6.76 -5.10
C ILE A 383 -2.20 7.03 -5.54
N PRO A 384 -1.14 6.52 -4.88
CA PRO A 384 0.22 6.62 -5.39
C PRO A 384 0.42 5.91 -6.74
N VAL A 385 -0.31 4.82 -6.98
CA VAL A 385 -0.30 4.08 -8.26
C VAL A 385 -0.91 4.93 -9.39
N ALA A 386 -2.07 5.53 -9.14
CA ALA A 386 -2.74 6.43 -10.07
C ALA A 386 -1.87 7.65 -10.41
N TYR A 387 -1.22 8.22 -9.40
CA TYR A 387 -0.26 9.29 -9.59
C TYR A 387 0.90 8.86 -10.50
N TYR A 388 1.50 7.71 -10.21
CA TYR A 388 2.62 7.22 -11.01
C TYR A 388 2.21 6.90 -12.45
N ALA A 389 0.99 6.40 -12.65
CA ALA A 389 0.41 6.20 -13.99
C ALA A 389 0.30 7.52 -14.78
N VAL A 390 -0.18 8.59 -14.16
CA VAL A 390 -0.22 9.93 -14.77
C VAL A 390 1.19 10.42 -15.10
N LEU A 391 2.14 10.23 -14.19
CA LEU A 391 3.54 10.61 -14.40
C LEU A 391 4.16 9.88 -15.60
N LEU A 392 3.91 8.58 -15.74
CA LEU A 392 4.40 7.79 -16.88
C LEU A 392 3.81 8.27 -18.22
N ARG A 393 2.53 8.66 -18.23
CA ARG A 393 1.87 9.27 -19.41
C ARG A 393 2.55 10.56 -19.82
N VAL A 394 2.80 11.46 -18.87
CA VAL A 394 3.43 12.77 -19.14
C VAL A 394 4.87 12.59 -19.63
N LYS A 395 5.58 11.57 -19.16
CA LYS A 395 6.93 11.22 -19.64
C LYS A 395 6.95 10.55 -21.03
N GLY A 396 5.79 10.26 -21.63
CA GLY A 396 5.70 9.53 -22.90
C GLY A 396 6.20 8.08 -22.82
N ARG A 397 6.19 7.47 -21.64
CA ARG A 397 6.64 6.08 -21.44
C ARG A 397 5.54 5.04 -21.68
N VAL A 398 4.28 5.47 -21.67
CA VAL A 398 3.08 4.66 -21.85
C VAL A 398 2.03 5.42 -22.63
#